data_AF-A0A366LLK2-F1
#
_entry.id   AF-A0A366LLK2-F1
#
_cell.length_a   1.000
_cell.length_b   1.000
_cell.length_c   1.000
_cell.angle_alpha   90.00
_cell.angle_beta   90.00
_cell.angle_gamma   90.00
#
_symmetry.space_group_name_H-M   'P 1'
#
loop_
_entity.id
_entity.type
_entity.pdbx_description
1 polymer ?
#
loop_
_entity_poly.entity_id
_entity_poly.type
_entity_poly.pdbx_seq_one_letter_code
_entity_poly.pdbx_strand_id
1 'polypeptide(L)'
;MAAVLAAVVTAGVMWFLMRGGTPQQATPVSAPTAAGGEATGTGTRDPQESESGEPSEAPQDAGGGTTAKGQAQAVDDLLSDSGGARSGLGPALVQVRQCEETTSAISTIERVTEARRKQVEQVRTLELGAVTDGATIKNRLTTALQASLDADESFLTWARRRANDCDADWTKDPDYNAGLSSSTKATAAKQEFIQLWNPVAEDHGLPDRAAHEI
;
A
#
# COMPACT_ATOMS: atom_id res chain seq x y z
N MET A 1 -37.87 -11.53 11.65
CA MET A 1 -37.46 -11.08 10.31
C MET A 1 -36.25 -10.18 10.51
N ALA A 2 -35.03 -10.70 10.30
CA ALA A 2 -33.80 -9.94 10.46
C ALA A 2 -33.23 -9.66 9.07
N ALA A 3 -33.14 -8.38 8.72
CA ALA A 3 -32.54 -7.92 7.48
C ALA A 3 -31.02 -7.93 7.62
N VAL A 4 -30.34 -8.69 6.77
CA VAL A 4 -28.88 -8.69 6.66
C VAL A 4 -28.49 -7.58 5.69
N LEU A 5 -27.84 -6.53 6.21
CA LEU A 5 -27.25 -5.46 5.41
C LEU A 5 -26.02 -6.02 4.67
N ALA A 6 -26.13 -6.06 3.34
CA ALA A 6 -25.04 -6.44 2.45
C ALA A 6 -23.97 -5.35 2.42
N ALA A 7 -22.77 -5.66 2.91
CA ALA A 7 -21.58 -4.84 2.71
C ALA A 7 -21.16 -4.93 1.24
N VAL A 8 -21.25 -3.81 0.52
CA VAL A 8 -20.77 -3.70 -0.86
C VAL A 8 -19.25 -3.52 -0.81
N VAL A 9 -18.51 -4.59 -1.06
CA VAL A 9 -17.05 -4.57 -1.18
C VAL A 9 -16.70 -4.17 -2.62
N THR A 10 -16.34 -2.91 -2.83
CA THR A 10 -15.91 -2.42 -4.15
C THR A 10 -14.44 -2.77 -4.40
N ALA A 11 -14.21 -3.76 -5.27
CA ALA A 11 -12.89 -4.06 -5.83
C ALA A 11 -12.46 -2.93 -6.80
N GLY A 12 -11.70 -1.96 -6.29
CA GLY A 12 -11.41 -0.68 -6.96
C GLY A 12 -10.68 -0.73 -8.29
N VAL A 13 -10.01 -1.84 -8.65
CA VAL A 13 -9.29 -1.93 -9.94
C VAL A 13 -10.12 -2.61 -11.03
N MET A 14 -10.89 -3.64 -10.69
CA MET A 14 -11.81 -4.29 -11.63
C MET A 14 -13.04 -3.42 -11.92
N TRP A 15 -13.53 -2.69 -10.90
CA TRP A 15 -14.71 -1.84 -11.02
C TRP A 15 -14.45 -0.60 -11.90
N PHE A 16 -13.24 -0.04 -11.85
CA PHE A 16 -12.89 1.15 -12.63
C PHE A 16 -12.60 0.85 -14.11
N LEU A 17 -12.09 -0.34 -14.45
CA LEU A 17 -11.79 -0.69 -15.84
C LEU A 17 -13.04 -0.99 -16.70
N MET A 18 -14.19 -1.33 -16.07
CA MET A 18 -15.44 -1.69 -16.75
C MET A 18 -16.47 -0.56 -16.88
N ARG A 19 -16.27 0.62 -16.27
CA ARG A 19 -17.28 1.69 -16.29
C ARG A 19 -16.70 2.98 -16.85
N GLY A 20 -17.05 3.30 -18.10
CA GLY A 20 -16.89 4.65 -18.65
C GLY A 20 -17.64 5.64 -17.76
N GLY A 21 -16.91 6.42 -16.97
CA GLY A 21 -17.47 7.35 -16.00
C GLY A 21 -16.46 8.45 -15.68
N THR A 22 -16.86 9.67 -16.04
CA THR A 22 -16.16 10.96 -15.88
C THR A 22 -15.50 11.16 -14.50
N PRO A 23 -14.28 11.73 -14.44
CA PRO A 23 -13.64 12.10 -13.17
C PRO A 23 -14.35 13.31 -12.54
N GLN A 24 -14.95 13.11 -11.36
CA GLN A 24 -15.46 14.21 -10.54
C GLN A 24 -14.31 14.80 -9.72
N GLN A 25 -14.05 16.08 -9.95
CA GLN A 25 -12.97 16.87 -9.37
C GLN A 25 -13.11 16.98 -7.85
N ALA A 26 -12.02 16.74 -7.12
CA ALA A 26 -11.92 17.00 -5.69
C ALA A 26 -11.65 18.49 -5.46
N THR A 27 -12.52 19.17 -4.72
CA THR A 27 -12.31 20.54 -4.22
C THR A 27 -11.29 20.56 -3.07
N PRO A 28 -10.45 21.60 -2.94
CA PRO A 28 -9.46 21.71 -1.87
C PRO A 28 -10.11 22.05 -0.52
N VAL A 29 -9.77 21.29 0.52
CA VAL A 29 -10.17 21.56 1.91
C VAL A 29 -9.16 22.50 2.55
N SER A 30 -9.66 23.64 3.06
CA SER A 30 -8.89 24.64 3.80
C SER A 30 -8.41 24.11 5.15
N ALA A 31 -7.15 24.39 5.51
CA ALA A 31 -6.57 24.09 6.81
C ALA A 31 -7.07 25.08 7.89
N PRO A 32 -7.28 24.64 9.16
CA PRO A 32 -7.51 25.55 10.26
C PRO A 32 -6.20 26.03 10.91
N THR A 33 -6.14 27.34 11.11
CA THR A 33 -5.19 28.11 11.92
C THR A 33 -5.18 27.65 13.39
N ALA A 34 -4.00 27.37 13.94
CA ALA A 34 -3.80 27.22 15.38
C ALA A 34 -3.51 28.59 16.01
N ALA A 35 -4.27 28.92 17.07
CA ALA A 35 -4.03 30.04 17.96
C ALA A 35 -4.02 29.54 19.41
N GLY A 36 -3.18 30.16 20.24
CA GLY A 36 -3.09 29.97 21.69
C GLY A 36 -1.67 29.59 22.11
N GLY A 37 -1.03 30.21 23.09
CA GLY A 37 -1.45 31.21 24.06
C GLY A 37 -0.34 31.26 25.12
N GLU A 38 0.11 32.47 25.44
CA GLU A 38 1.16 32.81 26.40
C GLU A 38 0.72 32.48 27.85
N ALA A 39 1.62 31.94 28.68
CA ALA A 39 1.52 32.04 30.14
C ALA A 39 2.89 31.94 30.82
N THR A 40 3.27 33.05 31.43
CA THR A 40 4.45 33.32 32.25
C THR A 40 4.33 32.68 33.64
N GLY A 41 5.43 32.21 34.22
CA GLY A 41 5.47 31.77 35.62
C GLY A 41 6.90 31.68 36.17
N THR A 42 7.30 32.70 36.93
CA THR A 42 8.56 32.82 37.67
C THR A 42 8.47 32.12 39.04
N GLY A 43 9.53 31.42 39.47
CA GLY A 43 9.62 30.87 40.83
C GLY A 43 11.00 30.32 41.19
N THR A 44 11.74 31.07 42.02
CA THR A 44 13.05 30.76 42.61
C THR A 44 12.96 29.78 43.80
N ARG A 45 13.89 28.82 43.92
CA ARG A 45 14.79 28.55 45.09
C ARG A 45 15.51 27.19 44.98
N ASP A 46 16.73 27.21 45.51
CA ASP A 46 17.85 26.23 45.48
C ASP A 46 17.73 25.15 46.60
N PRO A 47 18.72 24.26 46.87
CA PRO A 47 18.68 22.82 46.62
C PRO A 47 18.67 21.96 47.91
N GLN A 48 18.20 20.70 47.84
CA GLN A 48 18.55 19.70 48.87
C GLN A 48 18.40 18.24 48.40
N GLU A 49 19.54 17.55 48.38
CA GLU A 49 19.83 16.20 48.90
C GLU A 49 19.10 14.96 48.35
N SER A 50 19.91 14.16 47.65
CA SER A 50 20.05 12.70 47.73
C SER A 50 18.84 11.84 48.09
N GLU A 51 18.29 11.16 47.09
CA GLU A 51 17.87 9.77 47.26
C GLU A 51 18.47 8.91 46.14
N SER A 52 19.14 7.85 46.58
CA SER A 52 19.72 6.78 45.78
C SER A 52 18.58 5.99 45.14
N GLY A 53 18.26 6.30 43.89
CA GLY A 53 17.51 5.42 43.00
C GLY A 53 18.47 4.82 41.99
N GLU A 54 18.73 3.52 42.09
CA GLU A 54 19.25 2.72 40.98
C GLU A 54 18.48 3.10 39.69
N PRO A 55 19.15 3.38 38.55
CA PRO A 55 18.43 3.42 37.30
C PRO A 55 17.93 2.00 37.07
N SER A 56 16.63 1.78 37.29
CA SER A 56 15.95 0.66 36.67
C SER A 56 16.07 0.94 35.18
N GLU A 57 17.04 0.27 34.57
CA GLU A 57 17.33 0.30 33.15
C GLU A 57 16.08 -0.26 32.47
N ALA A 58 15.14 0.63 32.16
CA ALA A 58 14.12 0.39 31.16
C ALA A 58 14.87 -0.13 29.93
N PRO A 59 14.52 -1.31 29.39
CA PRO A 59 15.20 -1.82 28.21
C PRO A 59 15.16 -0.74 27.14
N GLN A 60 16.32 -0.18 26.86
CA GLN A 60 16.51 0.73 25.76
C GLN A 60 16.21 -0.09 24.50
N ASP A 61 15.13 0.27 23.83
CA ASP A 61 14.57 -0.39 22.67
C ASP A 61 15.49 -0.18 21.44
N ALA A 62 16.68 -0.79 21.49
CA ALA A 62 17.59 -0.95 20.38
C ALA A 62 17.22 -2.26 19.66
N GLY A 63 16.02 -2.33 19.09
CA GLY A 63 15.49 -3.61 18.63
C GLY A 63 14.20 -3.55 17.83
N GLY A 64 13.97 -2.52 17.02
CA GLY A 64 12.78 -2.43 16.16
C GLY A 64 12.59 -3.61 15.18
N GLY A 65 13.57 -4.52 15.02
CA GLY A 65 13.45 -5.73 14.20
C GLY A 65 13.48 -7.05 14.99
N THR A 66 13.67 -7.04 16.31
CA THR A 66 13.77 -8.27 17.12
C THR A 66 12.48 -8.61 17.86
N THR A 67 11.61 -7.62 18.08
CA THR A 67 10.30 -7.84 18.72
C THR A 67 9.23 -8.18 17.67
N ALA A 68 8.21 -8.95 18.06
CA ALA A 68 7.07 -9.26 17.19
C ALA A 68 6.39 -7.98 16.65
N LYS A 69 6.21 -6.98 17.52
CA LYS A 69 5.64 -5.68 17.14
C LYS A 69 6.50 -4.96 16.11
N GLY A 70 7.82 -4.95 16.30
CA GLY A 70 8.74 -4.31 15.36
C GLY A 70 8.74 -4.98 13.98
N GLN A 71 8.71 -6.32 13.95
CA GLN A 71 8.57 -7.08 12.71
C GLN A 71 7.23 -6.85 12.01
N ALA A 72 6.13 -6.77 12.77
CA ALA A 72 4.81 -6.43 12.23
C ALA A 72 4.79 -4.99 11.68
N GLN A 73 5.40 -4.03 12.37
CA GLN A 73 5.53 -2.65 11.88
C GLN A 73 6.27 -2.60 10.54
N ALA A 74 7.33 -3.39 10.36
CA ALA A 74 8.07 -3.42 9.09
C ALA A 74 7.23 -3.95 7.92
N VAL A 75 6.29 -4.86 8.17
CA VAL A 75 5.29 -5.28 7.15
C VAL A 75 4.33 -4.14 6.87
N ASP A 76 3.80 -3.50 7.92
CA ASP A 76 2.85 -2.39 7.79
C ASP A 76 3.42 -1.21 6.99
N ASP A 77 4.69 -0.84 7.24
CA ASP A 77 5.41 0.20 6.52
C ASP A 77 5.51 -0.14 5.01
N LEU A 78 5.87 -1.39 4.68
CA LEU A 78 5.91 -1.87 3.30
C LEU A 78 4.53 -1.78 2.62
N LEU A 79 3.45 -2.09 3.34
CA LEU A 79 2.08 -2.01 2.81
C LEU A 79 1.64 -0.55 2.60
N SER A 80 2.03 0.35 3.51
CA SER A 80 1.82 1.79 3.37
C SER A 80 2.49 2.34 2.11
N ASP A 81 3.75 2.00 1.91
CA ASP A 81 4.53 2.38 0.72
C ASP A 81 3.92 1.80 -0.58
N SER A 82 3.38 0.57 -0.51
CA SER A 82 2.64 -0.04 -1.62
C SER A 82 1.42 0.76 -2.03
N GLY A 83 0.59 1.18 -1.07
CA GLY A 83 -0.61 1.97 -1.34
C GLY A 83 -0.27 3.30 -2.00
N GLY A 84 0.74 4.00 -1.48
CA GLY A 84 1.21 5.27 -2.04
C GLY A 84 1.79 5.13 -3.45
N ALA A 85 2.62 4.10 -3.67
CA ALA A 85 3.29 3.87 -4.95
C ALA A 85 2.33 3.56 -6.10
N ARG A 86 1.17 2.95 -5.82
CA ARG A 86 0.17 2.58 -6.84
C ARG A 86 -0.66 3.77 -7.35
N SER A 87 -0.49 4.95 -6.75
CA SER A 87 -1.21 6.16 -7.13
C SER A 87 -1.03 6.49 -8.61
N GLY A 88 -2.15 6.73 -9.30
CA GLY A 88 -2.19 7.12 -10.71
C GLY A 88 -2.17 5.95 -11.71
N LEU A 89 -1.97 4.70 -11.29
CA LEU A 89 -1.94 3.56 -12.23
C LEU A 89 -3.25 3.42 -13.03
N GLY A 90 -4.39 3.43 -12.36
CA GLY A 90 -5.71 3.30 -13.01
C GLY A 90 -5.96 4.38 -14.07
N PRO A 91 -5.83 5.68 -13.72
CA PRO A 91 -5.90 6.78 -14.68
C PRO A 91 -4.92 6.64 -15.85
N ALA A 92 -3.66 6.24 -15.60
CA ALA A 92 -2.67 6.07 -16.65
C ALA A 92 -3.06 4.95 -17.64
N LEU A 93 -3.55 3.80 -17.15
CA LEU A 93 -4.05 2.73 -18.03
C LEU A 93 -5.23 3.20 -18.90
N VAL A 94 -6.10 4.04 -18.34
CA VAL A 94 -7.24 4.63 -19.06
C VAL A 94 -6.78 5.64 -20.12
N GLN A 95 -5.77 6.47 -19.83
CA GLN A 95 -5.14 7.38 -20.78
C GLN A 95 -4.52 6.62 -21.96
N VAL A 96 -3.75 5.56 -21.68
CA VAL A 96 -3.18 4.70 -22.73
C VAL A 96 -4.26 4.02 -23.58
N ARG A 97 -5.34 3.52 -22.96
CA ARG A 97 -6.49 2.93 -23.70
C ARG A 97 -7.09 3.94 -24.68
N GLN A 98 -7.25 5.19 -24.25
CA GLN A 98 -7.84 6.27 -25.04
C GLN A 98 -6.84 6.94 -26.00
N CYS A 99 -5.56 6.54 -25.96
CA CYS A 99 -4.49 7.20 -26.69
C CYS A 99 -4.34 8.70 -26.36
N GLU A 100 -4.53 9.03 -25.08
CA GLU A 100 -4.39 10.38 -24.54
C GLU A 100 -3.16 10.44 -23.63
N GLU A 101 -2.38 11.53 -23.68
CA GLU A 101 -1.25 11.78 -22.79
C GLU A 101 -0.29 10.58 -22.59
N THR A 102 -0.11 9.78 -23.64
CA THR A 102 0.50 8.43 -23.55
C THR A 102 1.90 8.44 -22.97
N THR A 103 2.71 9.47 -23.26
CA THR A 103 4.06 9.63 -22.68
C THR A 103 4.02 9.75 -21.15
N SER A 104 3.12 10.59 -20.63
CA SER A 104 2.94 10.80 -19.19
C SER A 104 2.36 9.55 -18.51
N ALA A 105 1.39 8.91 -19.18
CA ALA A 105 0.78 7.69 -18.71
C ALA A 105 1.78 6.53 -18.62
N ILE A 106 2.61 6.33 -19.66
CA ILE A 106 3.70 5.34 -19.64
C ILE A 106 4.68 5.64 -18.51
N SER A 107 5.12 6.89 -18.35
CA SER A 107 6.03 7.27 -17.25
C SER A 107 5.45 6.94 -15.87
N THR A 108 4.13 7.12 -15.71
CA THR A 108 3.42 6.73 -14.48
C THR A 108 3.43 5.21 -14.30
N ILE A 109 3.10 4.43 -15.32
CA ILE A 109 3.09 2.96 -15.27
C ILE A 109 4.51 2.42 -14.97
N GLU A 110 5.55 3.00 -15.58
CA GLU A 110 6.95 2.67 -15.31
C GLU A 110 7.32 2.89 -13.84
N ARG A 111 6.98 4.06 -13.28
CA ARG A 111 7.20 4.37 -11.87
C ARG A 111 6.51 3.35 -10.95
N VAL A 112 5.25 3.02 -11.22
CA VAL A 112 4.50 2.04 -10.41
C VAL A 112 5.15 0.66 -10.50
N THR A 113 5.53 0.24 -11.71
CA THR A 113 6.19 -1.06 -11.95
C THR A 113 7.52 -1.16 -11.18
N GLU A 114 8.32 -0.09 -11.19
CA GLU A 114 9.60 -0.04 -10.49
C GLU A 114 9.43 -0.07 -8.97
N ALA A 115 8.46 0.68 -8.44
CA ALA A 115 8.15 0.63 -7.02
C ALA A 115 7.70 -0.77 -6.59
N ARG A 116 6.89 -1.46 -7.42
CA ARG A 116 6.46 -2.83 -7.17
C ARG A 116 7.63 -3.81 -7.14
N ARG A 117 8.60 -3.65 -8.05
CA ARG A 117 9.82 -4.48 -8.08
C ARG A 117 10.61 -4.35 -6.78
N LYS A 118 10.82 -3.12 -6.31
CA LYS A 118 11.49 -2.86 -5.02
C LYS A 118 10.76 -3.48 -3.84
N GLN A 119 9.43 -3.44 -3.83
CA GLN A 119 8.63 -4.07 -2.77
C GLN A 119 8.76 -5.60 -2.76
N VAL A 120 8.81 -6.23 -3.93
CA VAL A 120 9.07 -7.68 -4.07
C VAL A 120 10.46 -8.04 -3.51
N GLU A 121 11.45 -7.17 -3.66
CA GLU A 121 12.78 -7.36 -3.07
C GLU A 121 12.74 -7.16 -1.55
N GLN A 122 12.14 -6.07 -1.08
CA GLN A 122 12.03 -5.72 0.33
C GLN A 122 11.27 -6.75 1.15
N VAL A 123 10.15 -7.30 0.65
CA VAL A 123 9.40 -8.34 1.37
C VAL A 123 10.25 -9.58 1.61
N ARG A 124 11.17 -9.92 0.69
CA ARG A 124 12.04 -11.10 0.82
C ARG A 124 13.08 -10.92 1.92
N THR A 125 13.43 -9.69 2.28
CA THR A 125 14.41 -9.38 3.34
C THR A 125 13.75 -9.20 4.71
N LEU A 126 12.42 -9.17 4.82
CA LEU A 126 11.75 -9.02 6.11
C LEU A 126 11.96 -10.23 7.02
N GLU A 127 12.33 -9.97 8.26
CA GLU A 127 12.40 -10.96 9.34
C GLU A 127 11.05 -10.99 10.06
N LEU A 128 10.32 -12.11 9.99
CA LEU A 128 9.01 -12.27 10.64
C LEU A 128 8.99 -13.46 11.64
N GLY A 129 10.17 -13.88 12.12
CA GLY A 129 10.28 -15.06 13.00
C GLY A 129 9.62 -14.92 14.38
N ALA A 130 9.37 -13.68 14.83
CA ALA A 130 8.69 -13.40 16.09
C ALA A 130 7.18 -13.14 15.91
N VAL A 131 6.69 -13.03 14.67
CA VAL A 131 5.27 -12.83 14.35
C VAL A 131 4.59 -14.20 14.20
N THR A 132 3.41 -14.36 14.81
CA THR A 132 2.58 -15.56 14.62
C THR A 132 2.32 -15.80 13.13
N ASP A 133 2.57 -17.02 12.66
CA ASP A 133 2.48 -17.40 11.24
C ASP A 133 3.34 -16.54 10.28
N GLY A 134 4.38 -15.87 10.78
CA GLY A 134 5.17 -14.90 10.02
C GLY A 134 5.77 -15.43 8.72
N ALA A 135 6.19 -16.70 8.67
CA ALA A 135 6.66 -17.32 7.42
C ALA A 135 5.55 -17.41 6.35
N THR A 136 4.32 -17.76 6.77
CA THR A 136 3.14 -17.83 5.89
C THR A 136 2.74 -16.43 5.41
N ILE A 137 2.74 -15.45 6.31
CA ILE A 137 2.45 -14.03 6.00
C ILE A 137 3.46 -13.51 4.97
N LYS A 138 4.76 -13.71 5.20
CA LYS A 138 5.82 -13.33 4.25
C LYS A 138 5.62 -13.96 2.88
N ASN A 139 5.32 -15.26 2.84
CA ASN A 139 5.09 -15.98 1.59
C ASN A 139 3.87 -15.43 0.83
N ARG A 140 2.74 -15.23 1.51
CA ARG A 140 1.50 -14.71 0.90
C ARG A 140 1.66 -13.29 0.39
N LEU A 141 2.33 -12.42 1.16
CA LEU A 141 2.65 -11.07 0.70
C LEU A 141 3.56 -11.10 -0.53
N THR A 142 4.59 -11.95 -0.53
CA THR A 142 5.48 -12.13 -1.68
C THR A 142 4.69 -12.57 -2.92
N THR A 143 3.76 -13.52 -2.80
CA THR A 143 2.90 -13.96 -3.90
C THR A 143 2.00 -12.82 -4.41
N ALA A 144 1.39 -12.05 -3.51
CA ALA A 144 0.53 -10.93 -3.88
C ALA A 144 1.29 -9.81 -4.61
N LEU A 145 2.48 -9.47 -4.13
CA LEU A 145 3.35 -8.47 -4.74
C LEU A 145 3.92 -8.95 -6.08
N GLN A 146 4.32 -10.21 -6.20
CA GLN A 146 4.81 -10.78 -7.45
C GLN A 146 3.73 -10.82 -8.53
N ALA A 147 2.52 -11.29 -8.19
CA ALA A 147 1.40 -11.28 -9.15
C ALA A 147 1.02 -9.85 -9.59
N SER A 148 1.20 -8.87 -8.70
CA SER A 148 1.01 -7.46 -9.04
C SER A 148 2.11 -6.95 -9.97
N LEU A 149 3.37 -7.33 -9.72
CA LEU A 149 4.50 -6.99 -10.60
C LEU A 149 4.28 -7.56 -12.00
N ASP A 150 3.88 -8.83 -12.10
CA ASP A 150 3.60 -9.48 -13.38
C ASP A 150 2.50 -8.73 -14.16
N ALA A 151 1.50 -8.20 -13.46
CA ALA A 151 0.45 -7.39 -14.07
C ALA A 151 0.98 -6.02 -14.54
N ASP A 152 1.72 -5.32 -13.68
CA ASP A 152 2.26 -3.99 -13.97
C ASP A 152 3.25 -4.05 -15.16
N GLU A 153 4.12 -5.06 -15.22
CA GLU A 153 5.05 -5.30 -16.34
C GLU A 153 4.33 -5.62 -17.66
N SER A 154 3.26 -6.43 -17.60
CA SER A 154 2.44 -6.75 -18.78
C SER A 154 1.74 -5.48 -19.31
N PHE A 155 1.14 -4.69 -18.41
CA PHE A 155 0.52 -3.43 -18.82
C PHE A 155 1.52 -2.40 -19.34
N LEU A 156 2.73 -2.33 -18.78
CA LEU A 156 3.78 -1.46 -19.29
C LEU A 156 4.18 -1.85 -20.72
N THR A 157 4.35 -3.14 -20.98
CA THR A 157 4.70 -3.67 -22.30
C THR A 157 3.61 -3.36 -23.32
N TRP A 158 2.35 -3.62 -22.96
CA TRP A 158 1.19 -3.22 -23.76
C TRP A 158 1.16 -1.71 -24.01
N ALA A 159 1.36 -0.89 -22.97
CA ALA A 159 1.24 0.55 -23.06
C ALA A 159 2.25 1.17 -24.03
N ARG A 160 3.51 0.70 -23.98
CA ARG A 160 4.55 1.11 -24.92
C ARG A 160 4.20 0.74 -26.36
N ARG A 161 3.64 -0.45 -26.59
CA ARG A 161 3.18 -0.87 -27.92
C ARG A 161 2.02 0.00 -28.41
N ARG A 162 1.01 0.19 -27.55
CA ARG A 162 -0.20 0.99 -27.81
C ARG A 162 0.12 2.43 -28.18
N ALA A 163 1.11 3.04 -27.54
CA ALA A 163 1.55 4.40 -27.86
C ALA A 163 2.15 4.55 -29.27
N ASN A 164 2.60 3.45 -29.89
CA ASN A 164 3.10 3.45 -31.27
C ASN A 164 2.01 3.10 -32.31
N ASP A 165 0.92 2.46 -31.89
CA ASP A 165 -0.18 2.05 -32.76
C ASP A 165 -1.54 2.26 -32.08
N CYS A 166 -2.07 3.47 -32.27
CA CYS A 166 -3.31 3.94 -31.67
C CYS A 166 -4.59 3.47 -32.39
N ASP A 167 -4.46 2.85 -33.57
CA ASP A 167 -5.61 2.31 -34.31
C ASP A 167 -5.81 0.81 -34.06
N ALA A 168 -4.77 0.11 -33.60
CA ALA A 168 -4.87 -1.29 -33.22
C ALA A 168 -5.91 -1.56 -32.12
N ASP A 169 -6.62 -2.68 -32.27
CA ASP A 169 -7.57 -3.19 -31.27
C ASP A 169 -6.83 -3.72 -30.03
N TRP A 170 -6.66 -2.85 -29.03
CA TRP A 170 -5.96 -3.17 -27.79
C TRP A 170 -6.61 -4.29 -26.98
N THR A 171 -7.89 -4.61 -27.21
CA THR A 171 -8.57 -5.70 -26.47
C THR A 171 -8.02 -7.08 -26.84
N LYS A 172 -7.38 -7.19 -28.01
CA LYS A 172 -6.74 -8.42 -28.51
C LYS A 172 -5.25 -8.47 -28.22
N ASP A 173 -4.69 -7.42 -27.62
CA ASP A 173 -3.27 -7.40 -27.31
C ASP A 173 -2.93 -8.47 -26.25
N PRO A 174 -1.94 -9.34 -26.49
CA PRO A 174 -1.61 -10.42 -25.57
C PRO A 174 -1.12 -9.91 -24.21
N ASP A 175 -0.38 -8.79 -24.17
CA ASP A 175 0.17 -8.23 -22.93
C ASP A 175 -0.92 -7.53 -22.13
N TYR A 176 -1.89 -6.88 -22.80
CA TYR A 176 -3.08 -6.36 -22.11
C TYR A 176 -3.86 -7.47 -21.40
N ASN A 177 -4.11 -8.57 -22.11
CA ASN A 177 -4.83 -9.72 -21.57
C ASN A 177 -4.02 -10.45 -20.47
N ALA A 178 -2.70 -10.55 -20.62
CA ALA A 178 -1.81 -11.05 -19.58
C ALA A 178 -1.88 -10.17 -18.32
N GLY A 179 -1.87 -8.84 -18.48
CA GLY A 179 -2.03 -7.88 -17.38
C GLY A 179 -3.35 -8.07 -16.62
N LEU A 180 -4.46 -8.27 -17.32
CA LEU A 180 -5.77 -8.57 -16.71
C LEU A 180 -5.78 -9.92 -15.96
N SER A 181 -5.18 -10.95 -16.55
CA SER A 181 -5.06 -12.28 -15.93
C SER A 181 -4.23 -12.22 -14.65
N SER A 182 -3.07 -11.58 -14.69
CA SER A 182 -2.21 -11.36 -13.51
C SER A 182 -2.87 -10.47 -12.47
N SER A 183 -3.65 -9.45 -12.87
CA SER A 183 -4.43 -8.61 -11.95
C SER A 183 -5.49 -9.41 -11.18
N THR A 184 -6.11 -10.39 -11.83
CA THR A 184 -7.09 -11.29 -11.20
C THR A 184 -6.40 -12.16 -10.15
N LYS A 185 -5.24 -12.76 -10.50
CA LYS A 185 -4.43 -13.54 -9.55
C LYS A 185 -3.95 -12.69 -8.38
N ALA A 186 -3.49 -11.47 -8.66
CA ALA A 186 -3.06 -10.51 -7.64
C ALA A 186 -4.20 -10.17 -6.68
N THR A 187 -5.41 -9.93 -7.20
CA THR A 187 -6.58 -9.62 -6.36
C THR A 187 -6.91 -10.78 -5.42
N ALA A 188 -6.93 -12.01 -5.93
CA ALA A 188 -7.15 -13.20 -5.11
C ALA A 188 -6.06 -13.34 -4.03
N ALA A 189 -4.79 -13.23 -4.40
CA ALA A 189 -3.67 -13.33 -3.46
C ALA A 189 -3.69 -12.23 -2.38
N LYS A 190 -4.09 -11.00 -2.73
CA LYS A 190 -4.23 -9.89 -1.77
C LYS A 190 -5.37 -10.13 -0.79
N GLN A 191 -6.50 -10.66 -1.28
CA GLN A 191 -7.62 -11.04 -0.43
C GLN A 191 -7.26 -12.15 0.56
N GLU A 192 -6.48 -13.14 0.13
CA GLU A 192 -5.96 -14.17 1.01
C GLU A 192 -4.97 -13.58 2.03
N PHE A 193 -4.08 -12.68 1.60
CA PHE A 193 -3.13 -12.04 2.50
C PHE A 193 -3.82 -11.20 3.58
N ILE A 194 -4.79 -10.34 3.26
CA ILE A 194 -5.43 -9.48 4.28
C ILE A 194 -6.21 -10.30 5.32
N GLN A 195 -6.74 -11.48 4.96
CA GLN A 195 -7.39 -12.38 5.91
C GLN A 195 -6.43 -12.93 6.96
N LEU A 196 -5.14 -13.09 6.61
CA LEU A 196 -4.09 -13.51 7.53
C LEU A 196 -3.47 -12.31 8.27
N TRP A 197 -3.30 -11.19 7.57
CA TRP A 197 -2.59 -10.02 8.08
C TRP A 197 -3.40 -9.23 9.10
N ASN A 198 -4.68 -8.94 8.83
CA ASN A 198 -5.44 -8.02 9.65
C ASN A 198 -5.59 -8.47 11.12
N PRO A 199 -5.81 -9.77 11.45
CA PRO A 199 -5.79 -10.23 12.84
C PRO A 199 -4.44 -9.98 13.54
N VAL A 200 -3.33 -10.19 12.83
CA VAL A 200 -1.97 -9.91 13.35
C VAL A 200 -1.73 -8.41 13.52
N ALA A 201 -2.24 -7.60 12.58
CA ALA A 201 -2.17 -6.15 12.69
C ALA A 201 -2.91 -5.67 13.94
N GLU A 202 -4.14 -6.15 14.18
CA GLU A 202 -4.93 -5.85 15.37
C GLU A 202 -4.21 -6.24 16.66
N ASP A 203 -3.66 -7.45 16.75
CA ASP A 203 -2.88 -7.94 17.90
C ASP A 203 -1.65 -7.07 18.24
N HIS A 204 -1.13 -6.33 17.26
CA HIS A 204 -0.01 -5.43 17.41
C HIS A 204 -0.39 -3.93 17.46
N GLY A 205 -1.69 -3.61 17.41
CA GLY A 205 -2.20 -2.24 17.44
C GLY A 205 -1.95 -1.45 16.15
N LEU A 206 -1.87 -2.15 15.02
CA LEU A 206 -1.68 -1.62 13.67
C LEU A 206 -3.03 -1.50 12.94
N PRO A 207 -3.15 -0.63 11.93
CA PRO A 207 -4.39 -0.49 11.17
C PRO A 207 -4.67 -1.70 10.29
N ASP A 208 -5.95 -2.01 10.11
CA ASP A 208 -6.41 -2.94 9.08
C ASP A 208 -6.01 -2.48 7.69
N ARG A 209 -5.71 -3.45 6.82
CA ARG A 209 -5.37 -3.21 5.41
C ARG A 209 -6.46 -3.71 4.48
N ALA A 210 -6.62 -3.01 3.37
CA ALA A 210 -7.50 -3.38 2.27
C ALA A 210 -6.70 -3.90 1.08
N ALA A 211 -7.29 -4.85 0.34
CA ALA A 211 -6.63 -5.50 -0.79
C ALA A 211 -6.18 -4.55 -1.92
N HIS A 212 -6.68 -3.32 -2.01
CA HIS A 212 -6.28 -2.37 -3.05
C HIS A 212 -5.01 -1.57 -2.68
N GLU A 213 -4.61 -1.59 -1.41
CA GLU A 213 -3.39 -0.95 -0.90
C GLU A 213 -2.15 -1.81 -1.14
N ILE A 214 -2.37 -3.10 -1.40
CA ILE A 214 -1.35 -4.11 -1.69
C ILE A 214 -1.17 -4.20 -3.20
#